data_AF-A0A9D7N9H3-F1
#
_entry.id   AF-A0A9D7N9H3-F1
#
_cell.length_a   1.000
_cell.length_b   1.000
_cell.length_c   1.000
_cell.angle_alpha   90.00
_cell.angle_beta   90.00
_cell.angle_gamma   90.00
#
_symmetry.space_group_name_H-M   'P 1'
#
loop_
_entity.id
_entity.type
_entity.pdbx_description
1 polymer ?
#
loop_
_entity_poly.entity_id
_entity_poly.type
_entity_poly.pdbx_seq_one_letter_code
_entity_poly.pdbx_strand_id
1 'polypeptide(L)'
;MIRSLLCLTGALLCAATAAAQGSQIEASLRRPGPSSPDPDAQGRIELENDASGPGQKFDVKIQKVDTTANDYTLWLEDPVGSSAFVNVGGFDEDARHDDRADYERRTDRGQTLPLGAANLTALKDRLLQVRDSADQVVLVGTVPDIGNGQPGGPGGGGPKVKGETPLLRPNPAPIPFAQGTVQAERQGNEGELEIETEDFDVSAQSFTVWLADAQSAMQQIGALAPDRGRSDHGRADWRTPSLPLGATSIDQLVGRRLEIRDAANAIILEGNVPQLGASNANQRSNQTLTVEAAGASISARGTAKTSWQPSRGRFRSEIRAQARTNEAEAELWLENPATNVLELVATRSWSGGSTKSVRFSWDSTSSQALPFGVTDPEVLLGLALELRLVSGAVLLSGSL
;
A
#
# COMPACT_ATOMS: atom_id res chain seq x y z
N MET A 1 30.38 32.93 68.30
CA MET A 1 30.71 32.98 66.85
C MET A 1 30.04 31.80 66.17
N ILE A 2 28.88 32.00 65.52
CA ILE A 2 28.21 30.96 64.74
C ILE A 2 27.88 31.60 63.39
N ARG A 3 28.54 31.13 62.33
CA ARG A 3 28.28 31.51 60.94
C ARG A 3 27.27 30.52 60.36
N SER A 4 26.08 31.01 60.01
CA SER A 4 25.10 30.26 59.21
C SER A 4 25.29 30.60 57.74
N LEU A 5 25.65 29.58 56.96
CA LEU A 5 25.65 29.57 55.50
C LEU A 5 24.23 29.23 55.02
N LEU A 6 23.57 30.13 54.30
CA LEU A 6 22.37 29.81 53.51
C LEU A 6 22.81 29.59 52.06
N CYS A 7 22.70 28.34 51.58
CA CYS A 7 22.75 28.03 50.16
C CYS A 7 21.38 28.29 49.53
N LEU A 8 21.31 29.22 48.59
CA LEU A 8 20.13 29.50 47.76
C LEU A 8 20.27 28.70 46.46
N THR A 9 19.50 27.63 46.30
CA THR A 9 19.45 26.82 45.07
C THR A 9 18.33 27.36 44.18
N GLY A 10 18.69 28.15 43.16
CA GLY A 10 17.77 28.60 42.11
C GLY A 10 17.70 27.57 40.98
N ALA A 11 16.56 26.90 40.83
CA ALA A 11 16.27 26.06 39.67
C ALA A 11 15.68 26.93 38.55
N LEU A 12 16.43 27.11 37.46
CA LEU A 12 16.00 27.80 36.25
C LEU A 12 15.15 26.82 35.41
N LEU A 13 13.84 27.03 35.34
CA LEU A 13 12.94 26.28 34.46
C LEU A 13 13.00 26.89 33.04
N CYS A 14 13.72 26.26 32.12
CA CYS A 14 13.62 26.56 30.69
C CYS A 14 12.37 25.87 30.13
N ALA A 15 11.25 26.60 30.02
CA ALA A 15 10.10 26.14 29.26
C ALA A 15 10.37 26.37 27.77
N ALA A 16 10.69 25.30 27.03
CA ALA A 16 10.73 25.35 25.58
C ALA A 16 9.30 25.41 25.04
N THR A 17 8.86 26.58 24.60
CA THR A 17 7.63 26.72 23.80
C THR A 17 7.90 26.14 22.42
N ALA A 18 7.34 24.97 22.14
CA ALA A 18 7.26 24.45 20.77
C ALA A 18 6.40 25.43 19.95
N ALA A 19 7.00 26.10 18.98
CA ALA A 19 6.25 26.94 18.05
C ALA A 19 5.28 26.06 17.27
N ALA A 20 4.00 26.40 17.29
CA ALA A 20 2.99 25.71 16.49
C ALA A 20 3.36 25.89 15.01
N GLN A 21 3.56 24.79 14.29
CA GLN A 21 3.87 24.80 12.87
C GLN A 21 2.56 24.79 12.07
N GLY A 22 2.43 25.69 11.11
CA GLY A 22 1.30 25.71 10.17
C GLY A 22 1.20 24.39 9.39
N SER A 23 0.01 24.10 8.87
CA SER A 23 -0.19 22.98 7.94
C SER A 23 -0.35 23.54 6.54
N GLN A 24 0.48 23.05 5.61
CA GLN A 24 0.38 23.32 4.19
C GLN A 24 0.19 21.98 3.46
N ILE A 25 -0.73 21.95 2.49
CA ILE A 25 -0.99 20.79 1.64
C ILE A 25 -1.15 21.22 0.19
N GLU A 26 -0.61 20.40 -0.70
CA GLU A 26 -0.70 20.60 -2.15
C GLU A 26 -1.29 19.35 -2.81
N ALA A 27 -2.04 19.56 -3.89
CA ALA A 27 -2.51 18.50 -4.76
C ALA A 27 -2.49 18.96 -6.22
N SER A 28 -2.05 18.08 -7.13
CA SER A 28 -2.03 18.36 -8.57
C SER A 28 -3.43 18.25 -9.17
N LEU A 29 -3.72 19.10 -10.15
CA LEU A 29 -4.89 19.02 -11.01
C LEU A 29 -4.54 18.25 -12.27
N ARG A 30 -5.54 17.59 -12.88
CA ARG A 30 -5.37 16.80 -14.10
C ARG A 30 -6.31 17.27 -15.19
N ARG A 31 -5.96 17.04 -16.45
CA ARG A 31 -6.88 17.25 -17.56
C ARG A 31 -8.03 16.22 -17.51
N PRO A 32 -9.26 16.58 -17.93
CA PRO A 32 -10.40 15.66 -17.91
C PRO A 32 -10.28 14.51 -18.92
N GLY A 33 -9.41 14.62 -19.93
CA GLY A 33 -9.18 13.59 -20.92
C GLY A 33 -8.33 14.08 -22.09
N PRO A 34 -8.13 13.26 -23.14
CA PRO A 34 -7.35 13.62 -24.32
C PRO A 34 -8.02 14.71 -25.18
N SER A 35 -9.31 14.96 -24.98
CA SER A 35 -10.07 16.03 -25.64
C SER A 35 -10.09 17.34 -24.86
N SER A 36 -9.16 17.53 -23.91
CA SER A 36 -9.00 18.81 -23.21
C SER A 36 -8.75 19.92 -24.22
N PRO A 37 -9.42 21.09 -24.13
CA PRO A 37 -9.18 22.24 -25.02
C PRO A 37 -7.71 22.66 -25.03
N ASP A 38 -7.05 22.53 -23.88
CA ASP A 38 -5.63 22.73 -23.73
C ASP A 38 -4.95 21.38 -23.37
N PRO A 39 -4.17 20.79 -24.27
CA PRO A 39 -3.49 19.52 -24.04
C PRO A 39 -2.25 19.65 -23.15
N ASP A 40 -1.73 20.85 -22.95
CA ASP A 40 -0.49 21.11 -22.21
C ASP A 40 -0.75 21.69 -20.81
N ALA A 41 -1.98 22.14 -20.55
CA ALA A 41 -2.41 22.66 -19.26
C ALA A 41 -2.01 21.79 -18.07
N GLN A 42 -1.49 22.45 -17.05
CA GLN A 42 -1.12 21.89 -15.76
C GLN A 42 -1.71 22.76 -14.65
N GLY A 43 -2.01 22.18 -13.50
CA GLY A 43 -2.41 22.97 -12.34
C GLY A 43 -2.17 22.28 -11.02
N ARG A 44 -2.28 23.05 -9.95
CA ARG A 44 -2.23 22.56 -8.57
C ARG A 44 -3.13 23.40 -7.67
N ILE A 45 -3.62 22.78 -6.61
CA ILE A 45 -4.29 23.44 -5.49
C ILE A 45 -3.36 23.38 -4.28
N GLU A 46 -3.27 24.50 -3.56
CA GLU A 46 -2.46 24.71 -2.36
C GLU A 46 -3.38 25.23 -1.27
N LEU A 47 -3.43 24.52 -0.14
CA LEU A 47 -4.17 24.96 1.05
C LEU A 47 -3.17 25.17 2.18
N GLU A 48 -3.29 26.29 2.89
CA GLU A 48 -2.43 26.60 4.03
C GLU A 48 -3.29 27.07 5.20
N ASN A 49 -3.01 26.56 6.39
CA ASN A 49 -3.61 26.94 7.65
C ASN A 49 -2.47 27.36 8.58
N ASP A 50 -2.36 28.67 8.79
CA ASP A 50 -1.33 29.28 9.62
C ASP A 50 -1.55 28.87 11.08
N ALA A 51 -0.58 28.22 11.71
CA ALA A 51 -0.71 27.87 13.13
C ALA A 51 -0.53 29.06 14.07
N SER A 52 0.01 30.17 13.57
CA SER A 52 0.27 31.39 14.33
C SER A 52 -0.91 32.38 14.32
N GLY A 53 -1.96 32.13 13.54
CA GLY A 53 -3.15 32.99 13.46
C GLY A 53 -4.37 32.30 12.81
N PRO A 54 -5.52 32.98 12.69
CA PRO A 54 -6.71 32.43 11.99
C PRO A 54 -6.57 32.44 10.46
N GLY A 55 -5.35 32.63 9.94
CA GLY A 55 -5.06 32.78 8.53
C GLY A 55 -5.19 31.45 7.80
N GLN A 56 -6.11 31.40 6.84
CA GLN A 56 -6.31 30.28 5.94
C GLN A 56 -6.20 30.77 4.52
N LYS A 57 -5.47 30.03 3.70
CA LYS A 57 -5.24 30.30 2.29
C LYS A 57 -5.77 29.14 1.46
N PHE A 58 -6.57 29.48 0.45
CA PHE A 58 -7.02 28.60 -0.62
C PHE A 58 -6.48 29.19 -1.93
N ASP A 59 -5.58 28.46 -2.59
CA ASP A 59 -4.85 28.94 -3.75
C ASP A 59 -4.86 27.88 -4.85
N VAL A 60 -5.29 28.24 -6.05
CA VAL A 60 -5.27 27.36 -7.22
C VAL A 60 -4.43 28.03 -8.28
N LYS A 61 -3.40 27.33 -8.75
CA LYS A 61 -2.47 27.81 -9.77
C LYS A 61 -2.59 26.97 -11.03
N ILE A 62 -2.68 27.63 -12.17
CA ILE A 62 -2.63 26.99 -13.49
C ILE A 62 -1.44 27.51 -14.29
N GLN A 63 -0.86 26.65 -15.12
CA GLN A 63 0.31 26.97 -15.92
C GLN A 63 0.25 26.22 -17.26
N LYS A 64 0.99 26.73 -18.26
CA LYS A 64 0.94 26.27 -19.65
C LYS A 64 -0.48 26.35 -20.21
N VAL A 65 -1.12 27.49 -19.97
CA VAL A 65 -2.46 27.81 -20.46
C VAL A 65 -2.37 29.11 -21.25
N ASP A 66 -3.10 29.29 -22.35
CA ASP A 66 -3.12 30.58 -23.05
C ASP A 66 -4.03 31.56 -22.31
N THR A 67 -3.44 32.45 -21.49
CA THR A 67 -4.20 33.48 -20.76
C THR A 67 -4.46 34.72 -21.62
N THR A 68 -3.80 34.87 -22.76
CA THR A 68 -4.04 36.02 -23.67
C THR A 68 -5.29 35.84 -24.50
N ALA A 69 -5.65 34.59 -24.79
CA ALA A 69 -6.82 34.24 -25.59
C ALA A 69 -8.03 33.81 -24.73
N ASN A 70 -7.82 33.41 -23.47
CA ASN A 70 -8.87 32.85 -22.63
C ASN A 70 -8.82 33.37 -21.20
N ASP A 71 -9.99 33.78 -20.70
CA ASP A 71 -10.22 33.93 -19.27
C ASP A 71 -10.48 32.55 -18.65
N TYR A 72 -9.94 32.32 -17.45
CA TYR A 72 -10.18 31.09 -16.69
C TYR A 72 -11.02 31.38 -15.44
N THR A 73 -11.95 30.47 -15.16
CA THR A 73 -12.80 30.52 -13.95
C THR A 73 -12.69 29.23 -13.15
N LEU A 74 -12.72 29.37 -11.82
CA LEU A 74 -12.73 28.24 -10.89
C LEU A 74 -14.17 27.89 -10.53
N TRP A 75 -14.48 26.59 -10.60
CA TRP A 75 -15.78 26.03 -10.25
C TRP A 75 -15.61 24.96 -9.19
N LEU A 76 -16.43 25.01 -8.14
CA LEU A 76 -16.45 24.03 -7.07
C LEU A 76 -17.81 23.32 -7.00
N GLU A 77 -17.78 22.03 -6.71
CA GLU A 77 -18.98 21.25 -6.48
C GLU A 77 -19.72 21.72 -5.22
N ASP A 78 -21.03 21.92 -5.32
CA ASP A 78 -21.90 22.29 -4.19
C ASP A 78 -23.34 21.76 -4.33
N PRO A 79 -23.83 20.92 -3.40
CA PRO A 79 -23.11 20.30 -2.28
C PRO A 79 -22.16 19.17 -2.74
N VAL A 80 -21.27 18.72 -1.86
CA VAL A 80 -20.36 17.57 -2.10
C VAL A 80 -21.13 16.35 -2.62
N GLY A 81 -20.65 15.72 -3.68
CA GLY A 81 -21.24 14.52 -4.30
C GLY A 81 -22.46 14.79 -5.20
N SER A 82 -22.85 16.05 -5.40
CA SER A 82 -23.99 16.40 -6.26
C SER A 82 -23.67 16.45 -7.75
N SER A 83 -22.38 16.54 -8.11
CA SER A 83 -21.92 16.90 -9.47
C SER A 83 -22.44 18.24 -9.99
N ALA A 84 -23.07 19.07 -9.14
CA ALA A 84 -23.48 20.43 -9.47
C ALA A 84 -22.35 21.39 -9.10
N PHE A 85 -21.99 22.30 -10.00
CA PHE A 85 -20.85 23.20 -9.83
C PHE A 85 -21.29 24.66 -9.72
N VAL A 86 -20.63 25.40 -8.84
CA VAL A 86 -20.81 26.84 -8.64
C VAL A 86 -19.52 27.55 -9.01
N ASN A 87 -19.61 28.60 -9.82
CA ASN A 87 -18.47 29.47 -10.15
C ASN A 87 -18.07 30.27 -8.89
N VAL A 88 -16.81 30.14 -8.45
CA VAL A 88 -16.28 30.81 -7.26
C VAL A 88 -15.41 32.03 -7.59
N GLY A 89 -15.07 32.24 -8.87
CA GLY A 89 -14.40 33.44 -9.37
C GLY A 89 -13.46 33.19 -10.55
N GLY A 90 -12.97 34.27 -11.15
CA GLY A 90 -11.94 34.26 -12.20
C GLY A 90 -10.53 34.15 -11.62
N PHE A 91 -9.61 33.63 -12.42
CA PHE A 91 -8.17 33.64 -12.14
C PHE A 91 -7.58 35.02 -12.47
N ASP A 92 -6.60 35.45 -11.67
CA ASP A 92 -5.76 36.61 -11.93
C ASP A 92 -4.53 36.17 -12.75
N GLU A 93 -4.27 36.82 -13.88
CA GLU A 93 -3.11 36.53 -14.73
C GLU A 93 -1.79 36.94 -14.06
N ASP A 94 -0.73 36.12 -14.18
CA ASP A 94 0.61 36.55 -13.77
C ASP A 94 1.16 37.52 -14.81
N ALA A 95 1.25 38.81 -14.47
CA ALA A 95 1.74 39.85 -15.38
C ALA A 95 3.16 39.60 -15.95
N ARG A 96 3.90 38.61 -15.43
CA ARG A 96 5.23 38.21 -15.92
C ARG A 96 5.20 37.01 -16.86
N HIS A 97 4.08 36.31 -16.94
CA HIS A 97 3.92 35.03 -17.65
C HIS A 97 2.54 34.96 -18.29
N ASP A 98 2.50 35.01 -19.63
CA ASP A 98 1.30 34.83 -20.45
C ASP A 98 0.77 33.39 -20.46
N ASP A 99 1.46 32.50 -19.76
CA ASP A 99 1.12 31.09 -19.63
C ASP A 99 0.65 30.68 -18.22
N ARG A 100 0.36 31.64 -17.33
CA ARG A 100 0.04 31.39 -15.91
C ARG A 100 -1.04 32.28 -15.35
N ALA A 101 -1.86 31.70 -14.49
CA ALA A 101 -2.83 32.43 -13.69
C ALA A 101 -3.04 31.76 -12.33
N ASP A 102 -3.51 32.54 -11.35
CA ASP A 102 -3.82 32.03 -10.01
C ASP A 102 -5.17 32.55 -9.47
N TYR A 103 -5.82 31.74 -8.64
CA TYR A 103 -7.00 32.12 -7.88
C TYR A 103 -6.65 31.99 -6.39
N GLU A 104 -6.53 33.12 -5.69
CA GLU A 104 -6.19 33.16 -4.27
C GLU A 104 -7.34 33.71 -3.41
N ARG A 105 -7.62 33.04 -2.29
CA ARG A 105 -8.45 33.55 -1.19
C ARG A 105 -7.73 33.37 0.13
N ARG A 106 -7.60 34.45 0.91
CA ARG A 106 -6.97 34.43 2.24
C ARG A 106 -7.80 35.12 3.32
N THR A 107 -8.08 34.39 4.40
CA THR A 107 -8.87 34.92 5.53
C THR A 107 -8.11 35.94 6.36
N ASP A 108 -6.77 35.88 6.40
CA ASP A 108 -5.91 36.87 7.05
C ASP A 108 -5.97 38.25 6.35
N ARG A 109 -6.37 38.28 5.08
CA ARG A 109 -6.66 39.50 4.30
C ARG A 109 -8.13 39.92 4.35
N GLY A 110 -8.93 39.30 5.22
CA GLY A 110 -10.36 39.56 5.36
C GLY A 110 -11.23 39.04 4.20
N GLN A 111 -10.68 38.20 3.32
CA GLN A 111 -11.44 37.57 2.26
C GLN A 111 -12.19 36.34 2.80
N THR A 112 -13.36 36.06 2.22
CA THR A 112 -14.08 34.81 2.50
C THR A 112 -13.52 33.67 1.67
N LEU A 113 -13.43 32.47 2.25
CA LEU A 113 -13.13 31.26 1.50
C LEU A 113 -14.23 30.98 0.44
N PRO A 114 -13.92 30.19 -0.61
CA PRO A 114 -14.91 29.79 -1.60
C PRO A 114 -16.20 29.25 -0.98
N LEU A 115 -17.34 29.51 -1.63
CA LEU A 115 -18.68 29.11 -1.18
C LEU A 115 -19.07 29.65 0.21
N GLY A 116 -18.36 30.65 0.75
CA GLY A 116 -18.58 31.14 2.10
C GLY A 116 -18.22 30.12 3.18
N ALA A 117 -17.32 29.18 2.88
CA ALA A 117 -16.89 28.15 3.81
C ALA A 117 -16.30 28.77 5.10
N ALA A 118 -16.69 28.23 6.26
CA ALA A 118 -16.21 28.70 7.55
C ALA A 118 -14.72 28.39 7.79
N ASN A 119 -14.20 27.35 7.13
CA ASN A 119 -12.80 26.96 7.15
C ASN A 119 -12.45 26.05 5.95
N LEU A 120 -11.17 25.80 5.73
CA LEU A 120 -10.68 24.91 4.66
C LEU A 120 -11.20 23.46 4.76
N THR A 121 -11.42 22.94 5.97
CA THR A 121 -11.98 21.60 6.17
C THR A 121 -13.40 21.47 5.60
N ALA A 122 -14.19 22.55 5.56
CA ALA A 122 -15.52 22.55 4.96
C ALA A 122 -15.51 22.48 3.41
N LEU A 123 -14.34 22.66 2.79
CA LEU A 123 -14.15 22.56 1.34
C LEU A 123 -13.65 21.18 0.91
N LYS A 124 -13.26 20.31 1.84
CA LYS A 124 -12.68 18.99 1.53
C LYS A 124 -13.58 18.14 0.65
N ASP A 125 -12.95 17.26 -0.13
CA ASP A 125 -13.59 16.25 -1.00
C ASP A 125 -14.49 16.83 -2.11
N ARG A 126 -14.62 18.16 -2.21
CA ARG A 126 -15.33 18.81 -3.32
C ARG A 126 -14.56 18.60 -4.61
N LEU A 127 -15.27 18.22 -5.67
CA LEU A 127 -14.71 18.30 -7.01
C LEU A 127 -14.43 19.76 -7.38
N LEU A 128 -13.29 20.01 -8.02
CA LEU A 128 -13.00 21.30 -8.64
C LEU A 128 -12.82 21.17 -10.15
N GLN A 129 -13.20 22.22 -10.86
CA GLN A 129 -12.98 22.38 -12.29
C GLN A 129 -12.39 23.75 -12.58
N VAL A 130 -11.43 23.81 -13.49
CA VAL A 130 -11.00 25.04 -14.15
C VAL A 130 -11.63 25.04 -15.53
N ARG A 131 -12.38 26.10 -15.84
CA ARG A 131 -13.05 26.26 -17.13
C ARG A 131 -12.54 27.49 -17.85
N ASP A 132 -12.44 27.40 -19.17
CA ASP A 132 -12.13 28.53 -20.03
C ASP A 132 -13.36 29.43 -20.28
N SER A 133 -13.17 30.48 -21.08
CA SER A 133 -14.22 31.44 -21.46
C SER A 133 -15.35 30.82 -22.30
N ALA A 134 -15.14 29.62 -22.87
CA ALA A 134 -16.14 28.85 -23.61
C ALA A 134 -16.85 27.79 -22.74
N ASP A 135 -16.68 27.86 -21.42
CA ASP A 135 -17.20 26.93 -20.41
C ASP A 135 -16.71 25.48 -20.61
N GLN A 136 -15.60 25.28 -21.32
CA GLN A 136 -14.98 23.97 -21.47
C GLN A 136 -14.08 23.66 -20.27
N VAL A 137 -14.14 22.43 -19.78
CA VAL A 137 -13.32 21.99 -18.64
C VAL A 137 -11.89 21.72 -19.11
N VAL A 138 -10.92 22.45 -18.55
CA VAL A 138 -9.49 22.36 -18.88
C VAL A 138 -8.75 21.50 -17.85
N LEU A 139 -9.05 21.72 -16.56
CA LEU A 139 -8.48 20.93 -15.46
C LEU A 139 -9.57 20.51 -14.49
N VAL A 140 -9.37 19.35 -13.88
CA VAL A 140 -10.21 18.79 -12.82
C VAL A 140 -9.34 18.34 -11.65
N GLY A 141 -9.92 18.37 -10.47
CA GLY A 141 -9.29 17.85 -9.26
C GLY A 141 -10.30 17.69 -8.14
N THR A 142 -9.77 17.47 -6.94
CA THR A 142 -10.51 17.39 -5.69
C THR A 142 -9.79 18.25 -4.66
N VAL A 143 -10.54 18.97 -3.84
CA VAL A 143 -9.96 19.75 -2.74
C VAL A 143 -9.44 18.78 -1.67
N PRO A 144 -8.14 18.77 -1.36
CA PRO A 144 -7.58 17.83 -0.39
C PRO A 144 -8.03 18.18 1.03
N ASP A 145 -8.04 17.19 1.93
CA ASP A 145 -8.24 17.44 3.36
C ASP A 145 -6.95 17.99 3.97
N ILE A 146 -6.97 19.27 4.39
CA ILE A 146 -5.85 19.90 5.10
C ILE A 146 -5.61 19.31 6.51
N GLY A 147 -6.57 18.52 7.02
CA GLY A 147 -6.52 17.91 8.34
C GLY A 147 -6.61 18.92 9.48
N ASN A 148 -6.71 18.41 10.70
CA ASN A 148 -6.75 19.23 11.93
C ASN A 148 -5.34 19.65 12.39
N GLY A 149 -4.46 20.07 11.47
CA GLY A 149 -3.15 20.62 11.80
C GLY A 149 -2.05 19.57 12.03
N GLN A 150 -1.95 18.56 11.17
CA GLN A 150 -0.70 17.80 11.14
C GLN A 150 0.35 18.68 10.45
N PRO A 151 1.42 19.09 11.15
CA PRO A 151 2.34 20.11 10.67
C PRO A 151 3.07 19.62 9.42
N GLY A 152 2.63 20.12 8.28
CA GLY A 152 3.27 19.92 6.98
C GLY A 152 4.46 20.87 6.89
N GLY A 153 5.62 20.41 7.35
CA GLY A 153 6.88 21.05 6.96
C GLY A 153 7.08 20.97 5.44
N PRO A 154 7.92 21.84 4.85
CA PRO A 154 8.25 21.81 3.42
C PRO A 154 9.06 20.55 3.13
N GLY A 155 8.33 19.47 2.81
CA GLY A 155 8.83 18.10 2.69
C GLY A 155 7.76 17.14 3.21
N GLY A 156 6.79 16.80 2.35
CA GLY A 156 5.60 16.01 2.64
C GLY A 156 5.87 14.74 3.44
N GLY A 157 5.78 14.84 4.77
CA GLY A 157 6.17 13.80 5.73
C GLY A 157 4.99 13.20 6.48
N GLY A 158 3.99 12.68 5.76
CA GLY A 158 3.20 11.60 6.36
C GLY A 158 4.14 10.43 6.69
N PRO A 159 3.86 9.58 7.71
CA PRO A 159 4.65 8.38 7.91
C PRO A 159 4.67 7.58 6.61
N LYS A 160 5.87 7.25 6.13
CA LYS A 160 6.05 6.40 4.96
C LYS A 160 5.51 5.01 5.26
N VAL A 161 4.45 4.63 4.54
CA VAL A 161 3.84 3.32 4.62
C VAL A 161 4.21 2.57 3.35
N LYS A 162 4.83 1.41 3.50
CA LYS A 162 5.28 0.57 2.37
C LYS A 162 4.61 -0.80 2.46
N GLY A 163 4.27 -1.36 1.30
CA GLY A 163 3.95 -2.77 1.08
C GLY A 163 4.87 -3.33 0.00
N GLU A 164 5.16 -4.62 0.05
CA GLU A 164 5.98 -5.33 -0.95
C GLU A 164 5.48 -6.76 -1.05
N THR A 165 5.30 -7.28 -2.25
CA THR A 165 4.87 -8.66 -2.48
C THR A 165 5.76 -9.28 -3.56
N PRO A 166 6.26 -10.53 -3.37
CA PRO A 166 6.99 -11.22 -4.43
C PRO A 166 6.05 -11.55 -5.60
N LEU A 167 6.55 -11.43 -6.81
CA LEU A 167 5.89 -11.92 -8.01
C LEU A 167 6.25 -13.40 -8.22
N LEU A 168 5.25 -14.19 -8.61
CA LEU A 168 5.34 -15.63 -8.78
C LEU A 168 5.43 -16.00 -10.25
N ARG A 169 6.17 -17.06 -10.57
CA ARG A 169 6.21 -17.62 -11.92
C ARG A 169 4.95 -18.47 -12.18
N PRO A 170 4.38 -18.43 -13.40
CA PRO A 170 3.35 -19.39 -13.78
C PRO A 170 3.95 -20.80 -13.93
N ASN A 171 3.09 -21.83 -13.96
CA ASN A 171 3.51 -23.22 -14.17
C ASN A 171 2.88 -23.79 -15.46
N PRO A 172 3.66 -24.15 -16.49
CA PRO A 172 5.12 -24.07 -16.58
C PRO A 172 5.62 -22.62 -16.76
N ALA A 173 6.78 -22.30 -16.16
CA ALA A 173 7.40 -20.99 -16.26
C ALA A 173 8.20 -20.86 -17.57
N PRO A 174 7.94 -19.86 -18.44
CA PRO A 174 8.75 -19.66 -19.64
C PRO A 174 10.23 -19.37 -19.34
N ILE A 175 10.50 -18.68 -18.22
CA ILE A 175 11.85 -18.40 -17.72
C ILE A 175 11.98 -19.06 -16.34
N PRO A 176 12.74 -20.18 -16.21
CA PRO A 176 12.76 -20.98 -14.99
C PRO A 176 13.28 -20.29 -13.72
N PHE A 177 14.05 -19.22 -13.87
CA PHE A 177 14.72 -18.52 -12.76
C PHE A 177 14.24 -17.09 -12.55
N ALA A 178 13.29 -16.61 -13.35
CA ALA A 178 12.68 -15.30 -13.19
C ALA A 178 12.20 -15.06 -11.75
N GLN A 179 12.58 -13.91 -11.19
CA GLN A 179 12.18 -13.43 -9.87
C GLN A 179 11.74 -11.97 -9.94
N GLY A 180 10.78 -11.55 -9.14
CA GLY A 180 10.45 -10.15 -9.07
C GLY A 180 9.70 -9.76 -7.82
N THR A 181 9.62 -8.47 -7.58
CA THR A 181 8.90 -7.86 -6.48
C THR A 181 8.06 -6.72 -7.02
N VAL A 182 6.91 -6.51 -6.39
CA VAL A 182 6.11 -5.31 -6.56
C VAL A 182 6.03 -4.60 -5.22
N GLN A 183 6.38 -3.32 -5.22
CA GLN A 183 6.37 -2.44 -4.06
C GLN A 183 5.33 -1.34 -4.28
N ALA A 184 4.51 -1.10 -3.25
CA ALA A 184 3.65 0.07 -3.18
C ALA A 184 4.06 0.91 -1.98
N GLU A 185 4.12 2.22 -2.14
CA GLU A 185 4.51 3.14 -1.09
C GLU A 185 3.57 4.35 -1.07
N ARG A 186 3.27 4.82 0.14
CA ARG A 186 2.54 6.06 0.38
C ARG A 186 3.26 6.92 1.41
N GLN A 187 3.44 8.19 1.10
CA GLN A 187 3.96 9.20 2.01
C GLN A 187 3.10 10.46 1.92
N GLY A 188 2.17 10.64 2.87
CA GLY A 188 1.15 11.67 2.75
C GLY A 188 0.25 11.42 1.53
N ASN A 189 0.19 12.38 0.60
CA ASN A 189 -0.54 12.27 -0.66
C ASN A 189 0.32 11.69 -1.80
N GLU A 190 1.62 11.52 -1.57
CA GLU A 190 2.50 10.93 -2.57
C GLU A 190 2.35 9.41 -2.56
N GLY A 191 2.29 8.84 -3.75
CA GLY A 191 2.20 7.40 -3.97
C GLY A 191 3.23 6.94 -4.98
N GLU A 192 3.86 5.80 -4.74
CA GLU A 192 4.80 5.17 -5.65
C GLU A 192 4.43 3.68 -5.83
N LEU A 193 4.43 3.23 -7.08
CA LEU A 193 4.38 1.83 -7.47
C LEU A 193 5.70 1.51 -8.16
N GLU A 194 6.40 0.52 -7.66
CA GLU A 194 7.71 0.10 -8.16
C GLU A 194 7.69 -1.41 -8.40
N ILE A 195 8.29 -1.83 -9.52
CA ILE A 195 8.43 -3.23 -9.90
C ILE A 195 9.89 -3.46 -10.22
N GLU A 196 10.47 -4.45 -9.56
CA GLU A 196 11.84 -4.89 -9.80
C GLU A 196 11.83 -6.37 -10.19
N THR A 197 12.69 -6.74 -11.13
CA THR A 197 12.84 -8.11 -11.59
C THR A 197 14.30 -8.50 -11.71
N GLU A 198 14.64 -9.74 -11.39
CA GLU A 198 15.98 -10.31 -11.45
C GLU A 198 15.99 -11.62 -12.26
N ASP A 199 17.12 -11.93 -12.88
CA ASP A 199 17.32 -13.08 -13.77
C ASP A 199 16.50 -12.98 -15.08
N PHE A 200 16.35 -11.77 -15.62
CA PHE A 200 15.74 -11.46 -16.93
C PHE A 200 16.74 -10.73 -17.82
N ASP A 201 17.04 -11.22 -19.01
CA ASP A 201 17.76 -10.37 -19.98
C ASP A 201 16.79 -9.38 -20.64
N VAL A 202 16.51 -8.28 -19.95
CA VAL A 202 15.64 -7.20 -20.43
C VAL A 202 16.25 -6.39 -21.58
N SER A 203 17.52 -6.65 -21.94
CA SER A 203 18.17 -6.04 -23.10
C SER A 203 17.99 -6.86 -24.38
N ALA A 204 17.83 -8.19 -24.25
CA ALA A 204 17.61 -9.10 -25.36
C ALA A 204 16.13 -9.22 -25.76
N GLN A 205 15.21 -9.00 -24.83
CA GLN A 205 13.77 -9.13 -25.05
C GLN A 205 13.00 -8.00 -24.34
N SER A 206 11.92 -7.51 -24.97
CA SER A 206 11.02 -6.56 -24.34
C SER A 206 10.05 -7.27 -23.40
N PHE A 207 9.93 -6.75 -22.18
CA PHE A 207 8.96 -7.16 -21.19
C PHE A 207 8.03 -6.01 -20.87
N THR A 208 6.73 -6.29 -20.83
CA THR A 208 5.67 -5.32 -20.61
C THR A 208 5.00 -5.58 -19.28
N VAL A 209 4.65 -4.50 -18.57
CA VAL A 209 3.94 -4.57 -17.29
C VAL A 209 2.45 -4.36 -17.57
N TRP A 210 1.64 -5.27 -17.06
CA TRP A 210 0.19 -5.26 -17.17
C TRP A 210 -0.44 -5.19 -15.79
N LEU A 211 -1.47 -4.37 -15.64
CA LEU A 211 -2.22 -4.21 -14.41
C LEU A 211 -3.71 -4.32 -14.68
N ALA A 212 -4.44 -5.03 -13.83
CA ALA A 212 -5.88 -5.14 -13.91
C ALA A 212 -6.55 -3.77 -13.67
N ASP A 213 -7.53 -3.41 -14.50
CA ASP A 213 -8.42 -2.28 -14.24
C ASP A 213 -9.49 -2.63 -13.19
N ALA A 214 -10.40 -1.68 -12.92
CA ALA A 214 -11.47 -1.88 -11.94
C ALA A 214 -12.47 -2.99 -12.35
N GLN A 215 -12.47 -3.39 -13.62
CA GLN A 215 -13.29 -4.47 -14.17
C GLN A 215 -12.49 -5.78 -14.30
N SER A 216 -11.30 -5.85 -13.71
CA SER A 216 -10.37 -6.99 -13.80
C SER A 216 -9.83 -7.28 -15.21
N ALA A 217 -9.95 -6.36 -16.16
CA ALA A 217 -9.32 -6.50 -17.47
C ALA A 217 -7.87 -6.02 -17.41
N MET A 218 -6.94 -6.78 -18.00
CA MET A 218 -5.51 -6.45 -17.97
C MET A 218 -5.21 -5.34 -18.98
N GLN A 219 -4.61 -4.25 -18.51
CA GLN A 219 -4.17 -3.10 -19.30
C GLN A 219 -2.65 -2.99 -19.25
N GLN A 220 -1.98 -2.74 -20.37
CA GLN A 220 -0.55 -2.47 -20.39
C GLN A 220 -0.27 -1.08 -19.78
N ILE A 221 0.59 -1.02 -18.77
CA ILE A 221 0.91 0.22 -18.03
C ILE A 221 2.33 0.73 -18.26
N GLY A 222 3.18 -0.09 -18.88
CA GLY A 222 4.54 0.29 -19.26
C GLY A 222 5.38 -0.90 -19.71
N ALA A 223 6.70 -0.70 -19.73
CA ALA A 223 7.69 -1.72 -20.03
C ALA A 223 8.80 -1.70 -18.97
N LEU A 224 9.43 -2.86 -18.74
CA LEU A 224 10.63 -2.92 -17.90
C LEU A 224 11.82 -2.32 -18.65
N ALA A 225 12.65 -1.56 -17.95
CA ALA A 225 13.93 -1.06 -18.43
C ALA A 225 15.10 -1.68 -17.65
N PRO A 226 16.31 -1.77 -18.21
CA PRO A 226 17.50 -2.22 -17.48
C PRO A 226 17.76 -1.35 -16.24
N ASP A 227 17.86 -1.95 -15.05
CA ASP A 227 18.17 -1.21 -13.84
C ASP A 227 19.67 -0.87 -13.77
N ARG A 228 19.99 0.42 -13.71
CA ARG A 228 21.38 0.93 -13.60
C ARG A 228 22.35 0.32 -14.62
N GLY A 229 21.86 0.01 -15.83
CA GLY A 229 22.64 -0.58 -16.91
C GLY A 229 22.92 -2.08 -16.77
N ARG A 230 22.34 -2.76 -15.78
CA ARG A 230 22.36 -4.21 -15.65
C ARG A 230 21.27 -4.81 -16.54
N SER A 231 21.67 -5.61 -17.52
CA SER A 231 20.73 -6.23 -18.45
C SER A 231 19.95 -7.37 -17.83
N ASP A 232 20.42 -7.96 -16.72
CA ASP A 232 19.78 -9.04 -15.96
C ASP A 232 18.76 -8.54 -14.92
N HIS A 233 18.62 -7.21 -14.76
CA HIS A 233 17.69 -6.57 -13.82
C HIS A 233 16.73 -5.64 -14.57
N GLY A 234 15.43 -5.84 -14.35
CA GLY A 234 14.38 -4.99 -14.92
C GLY A 234 13.76 -4.11 -13.85
N ARG A 235 13.43 -2.86 -14.19
CA ARG A 235 12.72 -1.94 -13.32
C ARG A 235 11.65 -1.15 -14.07
N ALA A 236 10.53 -0.92 -13.40
CA ALA A 236 9.53 0.07 -13.81
C ALA A 236 8.97 0.77 -12.57
N ASP A 237 8.87 2.09 -12.62
CA ASP A 237 8.38 2.92 -11.53
C ASP A 237 7.33 3.92 -12.02
N TRP A 238 6.32 4.14 -11.18
CA TRP A 238 5.30 5.16 -11.36
C TRP A 238 5.08 5.89 -10.06
N ARG A 239 4.93 7.21 -10.15
CA ARG A 239 4.74 8.10 -9.00
C ARG A 239 3.58 9.03 -9.24
N THR A 240 2.90 9.44 -8.18
CA THR A 240 1.92 10.53 -8.23
C THR A 240 2.56 11.79 -8.85
N PRO A 241 1.85 12.52 -9.75
CA PRO A 241 0.46 12.32 -10.13
C PRO A 241 0.23 11.34 -11.31
N SER A 242 1.27 10.68 -11.80
CA SER A 242 1.26 9.83 -13.00
C SER A 242 1.17 8.33 -12.69
N LEU A 243 0.32 7.95 -11.73
CA LEU A 243 0.09 6.54 -11.43
C LEU A 243 -0.67 5.85 -12.58
N PRO A 244 -0.47 4.53 -12.79
CA PRO A 244 -1.13 3.78 -13.85
C PRO A 244 -2.65 3.86 -13.81
N LEU A 245 -3.27 3.67 -14.98
CA LEU A 245 -4.74 3.59 -15.13
C LEU A 245 -5.49 4.85 -14.66
N GLY A 246 -4.80 6.00 -14.61
CA GLY A 246 -5.36 7.25 -14.13
C GLY A 246 -5.63 7.26 -12.61
N ALA A 247 -5.00 6.37 -11.86
CA ALA A 247 -5.14 6.35 -10.41
C ALA A 247 -4.65 7.65 -9.79
N THR A 248 -5.41 8.20 -8.86
CA THR A 248 -5.08 9.46 -8.16
C THR A 248 -4.35 9.22 -6.84
N SER A 249 -4.37 7.97 -6.36
CA SER A 249 -3.64 7.55 -5.18
C SER A 249 -3.21 6.09 -5.34
N ILE A 250 -2.14 5.71 -4.65
CA ILE A 250 -1.64 4.33 -4.66
C ILE A 250 -2.66 3.34 -4.07
N ASP A 251 -3.52 3.79 -3.15
CA ASP A 251 -4.59 2.98 -2.55
C ASP A 251 -5.58 2.43 -3.60
N GLN A 252 -5.81 3.17 -4.69
CA GLN A 252 -6.68 2.71 -5.76
C GLN A 252 -6.09 1.54 -6.55
N LEU A 253 -4.78 1.29 -6.43
CA LEU A 253 -4.06 0.22 -7.11
C LEU A 253 -3.84 -1.01 -6.24
N VAL A 254 -3.90 -0.86 -4.92
CA VAL A 254 -3.70 -1.94 -3.95
C VAL A 254 -4.63 -3.13 -4.24
N GLY A 255 -4.08 -4.34 -4.18
CA GLY A 255 -4.80 -5.60 -4.41
C GLY A 255 -5.07 -5.93 -5.89
N ARG A 256 -4.77 -5.03 -6.83
CA ARG A 256 -4.95 -5.32 -8.26
C ARG A 256 -3.96 -6.36 -8.74
N ARG A 257 -4.42 -7.24 -9.63
CA ARG A 257 -3.59 -8.23 -10.30
C ARG A 257 -2.59 -7.55 -11.23
N LEU A 258 -1.35 -8.02 -11.17
CA LEU A 258 -0.21 -7.54 -11.93
C LEU A 258 0.42 -8.71 -12.68
N GLU A 259 0.80 -8.48 -13.93
CA GLU A 259 1.52 -9.46 -14.75
C GLU A 259 2.70 -8.79 -15.47
N ILE A 260 3.77 -9.55 -15.64
CA ILE A 260 4.88 -9.21 -16.52
C ILE A 260 4.83 -10.17 -17.68
N ARG A 261 4.72 -9.63 -18.90
CA ARG A 261 4.57 -10.41 -20.13
C ARG A 261 5.71 -10.16 -21.09
N ASP A 262 6.09 -11.19 -21.82
CA ASP A 262 7.06 -11.07 -22.90
C ASP A 262 6.43 -10.55 -24.21
N ALA A 263 7.24 -10.41 -25.26
CA ALA A 263 6.78 -9.98 -26.58
C ALA A 263 5.79 -10.95 -27.27
N ALA A 264 5.74 -12.22 -26.84
CA ALA A 264 4.76 -13.20 -27.30
C ALA A 264 3.48 -13.20 -26.44
N ASN A 265 3.37 -12.25 -25.51
CA ASN A 265 2.29 -12.12 -24.54
C ASN A 265 2.19 -13.32 -23.57
N ALA A 266 3.27 -14.08 -23.38
CA ALA A 266 3.36 -15.11 -22.36
C ALA A 266 3.61 -14.46 -20.98
N ILE A 267 2.90 -14.91 -19.96
CA ILE A 267 3.11 -14.47 -18.57
C ILE A 267 4.44 -15.04 -18.09
N ILE A 268 5.29 -14.17 -17.56
CA ILE A 268 6.60 -14.54 -17.00
C ILE A 268 6.54 -14.49 -15.47
N LEU A 269 5.93 -13.44 -14.95
CA LEU A 269 5.65 -13.25 -13.53
C LEU A 269 4.22 -12.73 -13.35
N GLU A 270 3.58 -13.12 -12.26
CA GLU A 270 2.28 -12.62 -11.84
C GLU A 270 2.20 -12.44 -10.32
N GLY A 271 1.38 -11.50 -9.88
CA GLY A 271 1.16 -11.23 -8.46
C GLY A 271 0.09 -10.17 -8.29
N ASN A 272 0.02 -9.57 -7.10
CA ASN A 272 -0.90 -8.49 -6.78
C ASN A 272 -0.14 -7.30 -6.21
N VAL A 273 -0.64 -6.08 -6.43
CA VAL A 273 -0.13 -4.88 -5.76
C VAL A 273 -0.33 -5.05 -4.25
N PRO A 274 0.71 -4.86 -3.42
CA PRO A 274 0.66 -5.17 -1.99
C PRO A 274 -0.28 -4.23 -1.22
N GLN A 275 -0.82 -4.71 -0.10
CA GLN A 275 -1.48 -3.85 0.88
C GLN A 275 -0.46 -2.92 1.55
N LEU A 276 -0.80 -1.64 1.66
CA LEU A 276 0.06 -0.67 2.35
C LEU A 276 0.04 -0.91 3.86
N GLY A 277 1.21 -1.03 4.47
CA GLY A 277 1.34 -1.16 5.92
C GLY A 277 1.08 -2.56 6.45
N ALA A 278 0.76 -3.52 5.57
CA ALA A 278 1.02 -4.93 5.82
C ALA A 278 2.54 -5.06 5.99
N SER A 279 2.98 -5.14 7.24
CA SER A 279 4.40 -5.20 7.53
C SER A 279 4.96 -6.49 6.92
N ASN A 280 5.90 -6.37 5.97
CA ASN A 280 6.78 -7.46 5.55
C ASN A 280 7.78 -7.88 6.64
N ALA A 281 7.47 -7.57 7.90
CA ALA A 281 8.19 -8.13 9.02
C ALA A 281 8.16 -9.64 8.85
N ASN A 282 9.32 -10.29 8.93
CA ASN A 282 9.40 -11.73 8.97
C ASN A 282 8.41 -12.24 10.02
N GLN A 283 7.30 -12.83 9.57
CA GLN A 283 6.30 -13.35 10.48
C GLN A 283 6.83 -14.69 10.97
N ARG A 284 7.21 -14.71 12.24
CA ARG A 284 7.62 -15.93 12.93
C ARG A 284 6.59 -16.23 14.01
N SER A 285 5.81 -17.28 13.82
CA SER A 285 4.96 -17.85 14.85
C SER A 285 5.66 -19.05 15.49
N ASN A 286 5.55 -19.16 16.81
CA ASN A 286 5.91 -20.38 17.53
C ASN A 286 4.79 -20.64 18.54
N GLN A 287 3.89 -21.54 18.18
CA GLN A 287 2.75 -21.90 19.00
C GLN A 287 2.99 -23.23 19.71
N THR A 288 2.59 -23.29 20.98
CA THR A 288 2.44 -24.56 21.70
C THR A 288 1.04 -25.09 21.40
N LEU A 289 0.94 -26.33 20.95
CA LEU A 289 -0.35 -26.92 20.62
C LEU A 289 -1.08 -27.35 21.90
N THR A 290 -2.39 -27.14 21.92
CA THR A 290 -3.23 -27.51 23.05
C THR A 290 -3.49 -28.99 23.03
N VAL A 291 -3.36 -29.65 24.18
CA VAL A 291 -3.66 -31.07 24.32
C VAL A 291 -5.16 -31.25 24.44
N GLU A 292 -5.76 -31.90 23.46
CA GLU A 292 -7.13 -32.39 23.58
C GLU A 292 -7.04 -33.85 24.02
N ALA A 293 -7.32 -34.09 25.30
CA ALA A 293 -7.12 -35.41 25.89
C ALA A 293 -8.15 -36.40 25.35
N ALA A 294 -7.75 -37.22 24.37
CA ALA A 294 -8.47 -38.41 23.95
C ALA A 294 -8.33 -39.53 25.00
N GLY A 295 -9.04 -39.38 26.12
CA GLY A 295 -9.09 -40.38 27.20
C GLY A 295 -7.90 -40.37 28.16
N ALA A 296 -8.09 -40.98 29.33
CA ALA A 296 -7.21 -40.86 30.50
C ALA A 296 -5.77 -41.41 30.36
N SER A 297 -5.40 -41.97 29.20
CA SER A 297 -4.13 -42.69 28.99
C SER A 297 -3.19 -42.07 27.94
N ILE A 298 -3.59 -40.99 27.25
CA ILE A 298 -2.76 -40.37 26.21
C ILE A 298 -2.17 -39.07 26.73
N SER A 299 -0.84 -39.03 26.86
CA SER A 299 -0.10 -37.78 27.07
C SER A 299 0.50 -37.33 25.75
N ALA A 300 0.14 -36.13 25.28
CA ALA A 300 0.69 -35.51 24.09
C ALA A 300 1.31 -34.14 24.42
N ARG A 301 2.27 -33.71 23.61
CA ARG A 301 2.75 -32.32 23.55
C ARG A 301 3.18 -32.01 22.13
N GLY A 302 2.98 -30.79 21.68
CA GLY A 302 3.45 -30.39 20.37
C GLY A 302 3.69 -28.90 20.22
N THR A 303 4.38 -28.57 19.14
CA THR A 303 4.71 -27.20 18.76
C THR A 303 4.52 -27.03 17.26
N ALA A 304 3.92 -25.94 16.84
CA ALA A 304 3.90 -25.48 15.46
C ALA A 304 4.79 -24.24 15.33
N LYS A 305 5.70 -24.27 14.36
CA LYS A 305 6.61 -23.17 14.04
C LYS A 305 6.41 -22.78 12.60
N THR A 306 5.97 -21.56 12.37
CA THR A 306 5.81 -21.04 11.02
C THR A 306 6.67 -19.80 10.84
N SER A 307 7.35 -19.71 9.70
CA SER A 307 8.19 -18.59 9.31
C SER A 307 7.85 -18.20 7.88
N TRP A 308 7.35 -16.99 7.71
CA TRP A 308 7.13 -16.36 6.41
C TRP A 308 8.12 -15.21 6.23
N GLN A 309 8.85 -15.23 5.11
CA GLN A 309 9.78 -14.19 4.70
C GLN A 309 9.31 -13.67 3.33
N PRO A 310 8.36 -12.70 3.31
CA PRO A 310 7.75 -12.22 2.07
C PRO A 310 8.78 -11.72 1.07
N SER A 311 9.77 -10.94 1.54
CA SER A 311 10.86 -10.40 0.72
C SER A 311 11.76 -11.45 0.06
N ARG A 312 11.66 -12.71 0.45
CA ARG A 312 12.40 -13.83 -0.15
C ARG A 312 11.48 -14.87 -0.79
N GLY A 313 10.17 -14.63 -0.81
CA GLY A 313 9.17 -15.65 -1.19
C GLY A 313 9.30 -16.95 -0.39
N ARG A 314 9.88 -16.91 0.83
CA ARG A 314 10.25 -18.11 1.58
C ARG A 314 9.29 -18.38 2.72
N PHE A 315 8.61 -19.52 2.63
CA PHE A 315 7.78 -20.07 3.67
C PHE A 315 8.40 -21.33 4.23
N ARG A 316 8.36 -21.47 5.56
CA ARG A 316 8.71 -22.69 6.24
C ARG A 316 7.75 -22.91 7.39
N SER A 317 7.09 -24.06 7.39
CA SER A 317 6.28 -24.50 8.53
C SER A 317 6.79 -25.84 9.03
N GLU A 318 6.80 -26.00 10.35
CA GLU A 318 7.24 -27.20 11.03
C GLU A 318 6.37 -27.50 12.26
N ILE A 319 5.70 -28.65 12.22
CA ILE A 319 4.87 -29.15 13.31
C ILE A 319 5.55 -30.37 13.90
N ARG A 320 5.74 -30.37 15.22
CA ARG A 320 6.30 -31.49 15.97
C ARG A 320 5.34 -31.91 17.04
N ALA A 321 5.19 -33.22 17.22
CA ALA A 321 4.46 -33.76 18.34
C ALA A 321 5.18 -34.95 18.97
N GLN A 322 4.95 -35.14 20.25
CA GLN A 322 5.36 -36.31 21.02
C GLN A 322 4.16 -36.86 21.77
N ALA A 323 3.94 -38.17 21.69
CA ALA A 323 2.83 -38.83 22.35
C ALA A 323 3.21 -40.23 22.85
N ARG A 324 2.54 -40.68 23.91
CA ARG A 324 2.50 -42.10 24.30
C ARG A 324 1.29 -42.73 23.61
N THR A 325 1.53 -43.47 22.54
CA THR A 325 0.48 -44.09 21.74
C THR A 325 0.94 -45.43 21.18
N ASN A 326 0.01 -46.36 20.99
CA ASN A 326 0.25 -47.64 20.33
C ASN A 326 0.13 -47.53 18.81
N GLU A 327 -0.46 -46.45 18.30
CA GLU A 327 -0.67 -46.21 16.88
C GLU A 327 0.65 -46.10 16.12
N ALA A 328 0.66 -46.60 14.89
CA ALA A 328 1.83 -46.56 14.02
C ALA A 328 2.00 -45.19 13.33
N GLU A 329 0.90 -44.48 13.11
CA GLU A 329 0.88 -43.25 12.32
C GLU A 329 0.11 -42.11 13.00
N ALA A 330 0.40 -40.90 12.56
CA ALA A 330 -0.32 -39.68 12.88
C ALA A 330 -0.80 -39.02 11.60
N GLU A 331 -1.97 -38.40 11.69
CA GLU A 331 -2.61 -37.65 10.62
C GLU A 331 -2.59 -36.16 10.98
N LEU A 332 -2.18 -35.32 10.03
CA LEU A 332 -2.27 -33.88 10.15
C LEU A 332 -3.42 -33.37 9.30
N TRP A 333 -4.32 -32.66 9.97
CA TRP A 333 -5.49 -32.02 9.40
C TRP A 333 -5.31 -30.50 9.47
N LEU A 334 -5.57 -29.80 8.37
CA LEU A 334 -5.52 -28.34 8.30
C LEU A 334 -6.85 -27.81 7.76
N GLU A 335 -7.23 -26.61 8.18
CA GLU A 335 -8.39 -25.91 7.64
C GLU A 335 -8.10 -25.50 6.20
N ASN A 336 -8.94 -25.93 5.26
CA ASN A 336 -8.80 -25.52 3.87
C ASN A 336 -9.38 -24.10 3.72
N PRO A 337 -8.59 -23.10 3.28
CA PRO A 337 -9.04 -21.71 3.17
C PRO A 337 -10.18 -21.49 2.18
N ALA A 338 -10.38 -22.42 1.23
CA ALA A 338 -11.48 -22.34 0.27
C ALA A 338 -12.81 -22.86 0.83
N THR A 339 -12.77 -23.82 1.77
CA THR A 339 -13.96 -24.51 2.28
C THR A 339 -14.25 -24.21 3.75
N ASN A 340 -13.27 -23.67 4.51
CA ASN A 340 -13.28 -23.52 5.96
C ASN A 340 -13.58 -24.85 6.70
N VAL A 341 -13.09 -25.97 6.16
CA VAL A 341 -13.24 -27.31 6.73
C VAL A 341 -11.87 -27.93 6.96
N LEU A 342 -11.69 -28.67 8.07
CA LEU A 342 -10.48 -29.45 8.32
C LEU A 342 -10.38 -30.61 7.33
N GLU A 343 -9.29 -30.64 6.55
CA GLU A 343 -8.98 -31.66 5.55
C GLU A 343 -7.62 -32.32 5.86
N LEU A 344 -7.52 -33.62 5.61
CA LEU A 344 -6.29 -34.40 5.81
C LEU A 344 -5.22 -33.94 4.80
N VAL A 345 -4.11 -33.39 5.29
CA VAL A 345 -3.02 -32.89 4.42
C VAL A 345 -1.79 -33.80 4.40
N ALA A 346 -1.58 -34.63 5.44
CA ALA A 346 -0.44 -35.52 5.51
C ALA A 346 -0.63 -36.64 6.54
N THR A 347 -0.04 -37.81 6.24
CA THR A 347 0.11 -38.93 7.18
C THR A 347 1.58 -39.24 7.37
N ARG A 348 2.01 -39.48 8.61
CA ARG A 348 3.41 -39.80 8.96
C ARG A 348 3.48 -40.86 10.04
N SER A 349 4.41 -41.80 9.88
CA SER A 349 4.70 -42.78 10.91
C SER A 349 5.36 -42.14 12.14
N TRP A 350 4.93 -42.58 13.31
CA TRP A 350 5.58 -42.26 14.57
C TRP A 350 6.97 -42.91 14.66
N SER A 351 7.92 -42.21 15.29
CA SER A 351 9.29 -42.71 15.52
C SER A 351 9.68 -42.62 16.99
N GLY A 352 10.46 -43.58 17.49
CA GLY A 352 10.92 -43.61 18.89
C GLY A 352 10.40 -44.81 19.68
N GLY A 353 10.78 -44.88 20.96
CA GLY A 353 10.42 -45.97 21.88
C GLY A 353 9.10 -45.71 22.62
N SER A 354 9.15 -45.70 23.96
CA SER A 354 7.97 -45.52 24.82
C SER A 354 7.27 -44.17 24.67
N THR A 355 8.00 -43.14 24.25
CA THR A 355 7.44 -41.85 23.80
C THR A 355 7.76 -41.70 22.33
N LYS A 356 6.74 -41.72 21.50
CA LYS A 356 6.88 -41.58 20.06
C LYS A 356 6.87 -40.12 19.66
N SER A 357 7.51 -39.79 18.54
CA SER A 357 7.58 -38.46 17.96
C SER A 357 7.26 -38.47 16.47
N VAL A 358 6.62 -37.40 16.00
CA VAL A 358 6.31 -37.20 14.58
C VAL A 358 6.62 -35.75 14.20
N ARG A 359 7.02 -35.54 12.95
CA ARG A 359 7.35 -34.23 12.38
C ARG A 359 6.70 -34.08 11.01
N PHE A 360 6.01 -32.96 10.83
CA PHE A 360 5.53 -32.48 9.54
C PHE A 360 6.29 -31.21 9.21
N SER A 361 6.73 -31.05 7.97
CA SER A 361 7.43 -29.85 7.55
C SER A 361 7.17 -29.55 6.08
N TRP A 362 6.99 -28.28 5.78
CA TRP A 362 6.94 -27.75 4.43
C TRP A 362 7.92 -26.60 4.32
N ASP A 363 8.63 -26.53 3.20
CA ASP A 363 9.53 -25.43 2.85
C ASP A 363 9.27 -25.06 1.39
N SER A 364 8.85 -23.83 1.10
CA SER A 364 8.54 -23.39 -0.27
C SER A 364 9.77 -23.36 -1.18
N THR A 365 10.98 -23.43 -0.61
CA THR A 365 12.23 -23.56 -1.40
C THR A 365 12.50 -25.00 -1.82
N SER A 366 11.85 -25.97 -1.19
CA SER A 366 11.87 -27.36 -1.66
C SER A 366 10.82 -27.53 -2.75
N SER A 367 11.02 -28.47 -3.67
CA SER A 367 10.02 -28.83 -4.69
C SER A 367 8.74 -29.47 -4.11
N GLN A 368 8.52 -29.37 -2.80
CA GLN A 368 7.32 -29.85 -2.13
C GLN A 368 6.18 -28.87 -2.36
N ALA A 369 5.05 -29.39 -2.82
CA ALA A 369 3.82 -28.63 -2.85
C ALA A 369 3.41 -28.23 -1.42
N LEU A 370 2.94 -27.00 -1.27
CA LEU A 370 2.28 -26.55 -0.05
C LEU A 370 0.92 -27.26 0.12
N PRO A 371 0.39 -27.33 1.35
CA PRO A 371 -0.96 -27.83 1.59
C PRO A 371 -1.99 -27.21 0.64
N PHE A 372 -2.94 -28.03 0.18
CA PHE A 372 -3.99 -27.62 -0.77
C PHE A 372 -3.52 -27.08 -2.12
N GLY A 373 -2.22 -27.20 -2.43
CA GLY A 373 -1.65 -26.63 -3.65
C GLY A 373 -1.66 -25.10 -3.67
N VAL A 374 -1.71 -24.44 -2.50
CA VAL A 374 -1.66 -22.98 -2.45
C VAL A 374 -0.34 -22.48 -3.01
N THR A 375 -0.41 -21.40 -3.79
CA THR A 375 0.75 -20.69 -4.33
C THR A 375 1.20 -19.57 -3.41
N ASP A 376 0.27 -19.00 -2.64
CA ASP A 376 0.52 -17.99 -1.63
C ASP A 376 0.57 -18.63 -0.23
N PRO A 377 1.74 -18.72 0.41
CA PRO A 377 1.89 -19.29 1.74
C PRO A 377 1.31 -18.40 2.85
N GLU A 378 1.03 -17.13 2.60
CA GLU A 378 0.41 -16.25 3.60
C GLU A 378 -0.99 -16.74 3.98
N VAL A 379 -1.69 -17.35 3.03
CA VAL A 379 -3.00 -17.99 3.23
C VAL A 379 -2.94 -19.14 4.24
N LEU A 380 -1.76 -19.72 4.49
CA LEU A 380 -1.58 -20.79 5.47
C LEU A 380 -1.45 -20.29 6.92
N LEU A 381 -1.17 -19.00 7.11
CA LEU A 381 -0.94 -18.43 8.45
C LEU A 381 -2.27 -18.28 9.19
N GLY A 382 -2.31 -18.76 10.44
CA GLY A 382 -3.51 -18.68 11.27
C GLY A 382 -4.58 -19.75 10.97
N LEU A 383 -4.40 -20.60 9.96
CA LEU A 383 -5.32 -21.71 9.69
C LEU A 383 -5.40 -22.66 10.89
N ALA A 384 -6.61 -23.13 11.21
CA ALA A 384 -6.77 -24.14 12.25
C ALA A 384 -6.05 -25.44 11.85
N LEU A 385 -5.46 -26.12 12.84
CA LEU A 385 -4.81 -27.40 12.67
C LEU A 385 -5.21 -28.38 13.75
N GLU A 386 -5.27 -29.65 13.37
CA GLU A 386 -5.40 -30.78 14.28
C GLU A 386 -4.41 -31.88 13.94
N LEU A 387 -3.81 -32.46 14.98
CA LEU A 387 -3.07 -33.70 14.87
C LEU A 387 -3.93 -34.83 15.43
N ARG A 388 -4.26 -35.80 14.59
CA ARG A 388 -5.10 -36.94 14.94
C ARG A 388 -4.32 -38.26 14.91
N LEU A 389 -4.79 -39.22 15.69
CA LEU A 389 -4.47 -40.63 15.48
C LEU A 389 -5.31 -41.16 14.30
N VAL A 390 -4.86 -42.23 13.66
CA VAL A 390 -5.60 -42.89 12.55
C VAL A 390 -6.98 -43.42 13.01
N SER A 391 -7.13 -43.69 14.31
CA SER A 391 -8.44 -43.97 14.94
C SER A 391 -9.41 -42.78 14.96
N GLY A 392 -8.99 -41.59 14.53
CA GLY A 392 -9.79 -40.35 14.51
C GLY A 392 -9.69 -39.52 15.79
N ALA A 393 -8.99 -39.99 16.82
CA ALA A 393 -8.81 -39.26 18.06
C ALA A 393 -7.89 -38.04 17.88
N VAL A 394 -8.37 -36.84 18.23
CA VAL A 394 -7.57 -35.61 18.26
C VAL A 394 -6.59 -35.68 19.42
N LEU A 395 -5.30 -35.47 19.14
CA LEU A 395 -4.24 -35.39 20.15
C LEU A 395 -3.93 -33.94 20.53
N LEU A 396 -3.88 -33.10 19.50
CA LEU A 396 -3.43 -31.71 19.59
C LEU A 396 -4.26 -30.86 18.63
N SER A 397 -4.62 -29.66 19.07
CA SER A 397 -5.27 -28.63 18.25
C SER A 397 -4.55 -27.29 18.40
N GLY A 398 -4.68 -26.42 17.40
CA GLY A 398 -4.08 -25.08 17.41
C GLY A 398 -4.25 -24.37 16.07
N SER A 399 -3.38 -23.38 15.79
CA SER A 399 -3.30 -22.74 14.49
C SER A 399 -1.85 -22.66 13.98
N LEU A 400 -1.69 -22.47 12.68
CA LEU A 400 -0.37 -22.30 12.03
C LEU A 400 0.27 -20.92 12.26
#